data_AF-A0A1V5LFK7-F1
#
_entry.id   AF-A0A1V5LFK7-F1
#
_cell.length_a   1.000
_cell.length_b   1.000
_cell.length_c   1.000
_cell.angle_alpha   90.00
_cell.angle_beta   90.00
_cell.angle_gamma   90.00
#
_symmetry.space_group_name_H-M   'P 1'
#
loop_
_entity.id
_entity.type
_entity.pdbx_description
1 polymer ?
#
loop_
_entity_poly.entity_id
_entity_poly.type
_entity_poly.pdbx_seq_one_letter_code
_entity_poly.pdbx_strand_id
1 'polypeptide(L)' 'MEVPTRRSYTLAIRWLVTHSRLRREKRMSERLAGELLDGYGHTGITMKKKEDLLRMAEANKAFAHYRW' A
#
# COMPACT_ATOMS: atom_id res chain seq x y z
N MET A 1 15.15 -5.71 -2.44
CA MET A 1 15.48 -4.78 -3.53
C MET A 1 14.83 -3.44 -3.23
N GLU A 2 15.57 -2.34 -3.36
CA GLU A 2 15.01 -1.00 -3.15
C GLU A 2 14.06 -0.64 -4.31
N VAL A 3 12.92 -0.04 -4.00
CA VAL A 3 11.90 0.30 -5.00
C VAL A 3 12.17 1.69 -5.56
N PRO A 4 12.34 1.85 -6.89
CA PRO A 4 12.51 3.18 -7.48
C PRO A 4 11.29 4.08 -7.26
N THR A 5 11.51 5.38 -7.08
CA THR A 5 10.45 6.38 -6.79
C THR A 5 9.31 6.36 -7.82
N ARG A 6 9.62 6.16 -9.12
CA ARG A 6 8.59 6.04 -10.16
C ARG A 6 7.65 4.86 -9.91
N ARG A 7 8.20 3.74 -9.45
CA ARG A 7 7.45 2.50 -9.18
C ARG A 7 6.68 2.60 -7.86
N SER A 8 7.18 3.36 -6.87
CA SER A 8 6.48 3.56 -5.60
C SER A 8 5.16 4.30 -5.79
N TYR A 9 5.12 5.35 -6.63
CA TYR A 9 3.87 6.05 -6.96
C TYR A 9 2.85 5.15 -7.64
N THR A 10 3.27 4.35 -8.63
CA THR A 10 2.36 3.42 -9.32
C THR A 10 1.81 2.36 -8.36
N LEU A 11 2.64 1.84 -7.46
CA LEU A 11 2.21 0.88 -6.44
C LEU A 11 1.21 1.49 -5.46
N ALA A 12 1.46 2.71 -4.99
CA ALA A 12 0.58 3.43 -4.07
C ALA A 12 -0.82 3.64 -4.68
N ILE A 13 -0.88 4.18 -5.90
CA ILE A 13 -2.15 4.40 -6.62
C ILE A 13 -2.87 3.07 -6.86
N ARG A 14 -2.14 2.03 -7.28
CA ARG A 14 -2.73 0.70 -7.51
C ARG A 14 -3.34 0.12 -6.23
N TRP A 15 -2.65 0.22 -5.10
CA TRP A 15 -3.16 -0.28 -3.82
C TRP A 15 -4.40 0.48 -3.37
N LEU A 16 -4.38 1.81 -3.42
CA LEU A 16 -5.55 2.64 -3.10
C LEU A 16 -6.77 2.20 -3.91
N VAL A 17 -6.65 2.13 -5.24
CA VAL A 17 -7.77 1.72 -6.12
C VAL A 17 -8.25 0.29 -5.82
N THR A 18 -7.33 -0.63 -5.56
CA THR A 18 -7.67 -2.04 -5.29
C THR A 18 -8.39 -2.19 -3.94
N HIS A 19 -7.91 -1.50 -2.91
CA HIS A 19 -8.48 -1.57 -1.57
C HIS A 19 -9.80 -0.80 -1.48
N SER A 20 -9.93 0.36 -2.13
CA SER A 20 -11.21 1.06 -2.26
C SER A 20 -12.28 0.17 -2.92
N ARG A 21 -11.92 -0.65 -3.91
CA ARG A 21 -12.89 -1.58 -4.55
C ARG A 21 -13.45 -2.64 -3.61
N LEU A 22 -12.66 -3.08 -2.63
CA LEU A 22 -13.06 -4.10 -1.66
C LEU A 22 -13.97 -3.58 -0.56
N ARG A 23 -14.11 -2.25 -0.41
CA ARG A 23 -15.04 -1.63 0.56
C ARG A 23 -16.50 -1.86 0.16
N ARG A 24 -17.38 -1.91 1.17
CA ARG A 24 -18.82 -2.22 1.01
C ARG A 24 -19.72 -1.01 0.70
N GLU A 25 -19.16 0.17 0.46
CA GLU A 25 -19.96 1.40 0.28
C GLU A 25 -20.68 1.44 -1.08
N LYS A 26 -21.69 2.30 -1.24
CA LYS A 26 -22.55 2.29 -2.44
C LYS A 26 -21.84 2.81 -3.69
N ARG A 27 -21.11 3.92 -3.60
CA ARG A 27 -20.44 4.54 -4.76
C ARG A 27 -18.93 4.43 -4.65
N MET A 28 -18.25 4.28 -5.79
CA MET A 28 -16.78 4.27 -5.84
C MET A 28 -16.16 5.57 -5.29
N SER A 29 -16.82 6.72 -5.51
CA SER A 29 -16.37 8.01 -4.98
C SER A 29 -16.33 8.03 -3.46
N GLU A 30 -17.33 7.44 -2.81
CA GLU A 30 -17.40 7.30 -1.35
C GLU A 30 -16.26 6.38 -0.88
N ARG A 31 -16.12 5.20 -1.52
CA ARG A 31 -15.07 4.22 -1.15
C ARG A 31 -13.66 4.80 -1.23
N LEU A 32 -13.42 5.63 -2.24
CA LEU A 32 -12.12 6.23 -2.48
C LEU A 32 -11.85 7.39 -1.52
N ALA A 33 -12.86 8.21 -1.22
CA ALA A 33 -12.76 9.23 -0.18
C ALA A 33 -12.52 8.62 1.21
N GLY A 34 -13.23 7.54 1.55
CA GLY A 34 -13.05 6.80 2.80
C GLY A 34 -11.64 6.22 2.94
N GLU A 35 -11.11 5.60 1.87
CA GLU A 35 -9.74 5.06 1.89
C GLU A 35 -8.67 6.16 1.97
N LEU A 36 -8.90 7.33 1.35
CA LEU A 36 -7.98 8.48 1.47
C LEU A 36 -7.99 9.08 2.88
N LEU A 37 -9.16 9.18 3.51
CA LEU A 37 -9.32 9.63 4.89
C LEU A 37 -8.65 8.65 5.88
N ASP A 38 -8.89 7.35 5.72
CA ASP A 38 -8.24 6.31 6.53
C ASP A 38 -6.72 6.37 6.33
N GLY A 39 -6.25 6.50 5.08
CA GLY A 39 -4.83 6.65 4.78
C GLY A 39 -4.18 7.88 5.41
N TYR A 40 -4.89 9.01 5.47
CA TYR A 40 -4.43 10.21 6.18
C TYR A 40 -4.33 9.98 7.70
N GLY A 41 -5.27 9.22 8.27
CA GLY A 41 -5.23 8.78 9.66
C GLY A 41 -4.21 7.67 9.95
N HIS A 42 -3.37 7.28 8.99
CA HIS A 42 -2.48 6.12 9.06
C HIS A 42 -3.21 4.80 9.38
N THR A 43 -4.49 4.71 9.06
CA THR A 43 -5.33 3.54 9.27
C THR A 43 -5.78 2.95 7.92
N GLY A 44 -6.47 1.81 7.98
CA GLY A 44 -6.99 1.15 6.79
C GLY A 44 -6.09 0.06 6.21
N ILE A 45 -6.65 -0.64 5.21
CA ILE A 45 -6.06 -1.86 4.65
C ILE A 45 -4.81 -1.52 3.84
N THR A 46 -4.82 -0.39 3.13
CA THR A 46 -3.69 0.09 2.34
C THR A 46 -2.46 0.37 3.20
N MET A 47 -2.64 1.02 4.35
CA MET A 47 -1.54 1.35 5.28
C MET A 47 -0.97 0.12 5.97
N LYS A 48 -1.85 -0.78 6.44
CA LYS A 48 -1.41 -2.07 7.00
C LYS A 48 -0.57 -2.87 6.01
N LYS A 49 -0.97 -2.92 4.74
CA LYS A 49 -0.22 -3.62 3.70
C LYS A 49 1.16 -3.00 3.45
N LYS A 50 1.27 -1.68 3.51
CA LYS A 50 2.55 -0.97 3.41
C LYS A 50 3.47 -1.36 4.57
N GLU A 51 2.96 -1.37 5.80
CA GLU A 51 3.74 -1.73 6.99
C GLU A 51 4.17 -3.19 6.99
N ASP A 52 3.26 -4.11 6.65
CA ASP A 52 3.56 -5.55 6.58
C ASP A 52 4.68 -5.81 5.55
N LEU A 53 4.63 -5.11 4.41
CA LEU A 53 5.65 -5.24 3.37
C LEU A 53 6.99 -4.62 3.78
N LEU A 54 6.99 -3.50 4.51
CA LEU A 54 8.20 -2.89 5.08
C LEU A 54 8.83 -3.81 6.13
N ARG A 55 8.04 -4.32 7.08
CA ARG A 55 8.50 -5.26 8.11
C ARG A 55 9.06 -6.54 7.49
N MET A 56 8.42 -7.05 6.44
CA MET A 56 8.92 -8.21 5.70
C MET A 56 10.22 -7.88 4.95
N ALA A 57 10.36 -6.68 4.40
CA ALA A 57 11.60 -6.25 3.76
C ALA A 57 12.76 -6.12 4.77
N GLU A 58 12.50 -5.59 5.97
CA GLU A 58 13.47 -5.52 7.07
C GLU A 58 13.88 -6.91 7.57
N ALA A 59 12.93 -7.82 7.74
CA ALA A 59 13.21 -9.21 8.13
C ALA A 59 14.07 -9.93 7.08
N ASN A 60 13.84 -9.65 5.79
CA ASN A 60 14.59 -10.24 4.68
C ASN A 60 15.85 -9.44 4.30
N LYS A 61 16.28 -8.49 5.12
CA LYS A 61 17.48 -7.67 4.85
C LYS A 61 18.75 -8.52 4.71
N ALA A 62 18.83 -9.65 5.41
CA ALA A 62 19.93 -10.62 5.30
C ALA A 62 20.02 -11.28 3.91
N PHE A 63 18.94 -11.32 3.12
CA PHE A 63 18.93 -11.85 1.76
C PHE A 63 19.19 -10.77 0.69
N ALA A 64 19.44 -9.51 1.09
CA ALA A 64 19.70 -8.43 0.15
C ALA A 64 20.98 -8.63 -0.70
N HIS A 65 21.88 -9.51 -0.25
CA HIS A 65 23.13 -9.86 -0.93
C HIS A 65 22.92 -10.75 -2.17
N TYR A 66 21.79 -11.47 -2.25
CA TYR A 66 21.36 -12.18 -3.46
C TYR A 66 20.76 -11.19 -4.47
N ARG A 67 21.57 -10.26 -4.96
CA ARG A 67 21.17 -9.27 -5.95
C ARG A 67 21.29 -9.89 -7.34
N TRP A 68 20.15 -10.21 -7.94
CA TRP A 68 19.95 -10.21 -9.39
C TRP A 68 19.48 -8.80 -9.79
#